data_AF-A0A960UXA4-F1
#
_entry.id   AF-A0A960UXA4-F1
#
_cell.length_a   1.000
_cell.length_b   1.000
_cell.length_c   1.000
_cell.angle_alpha   90.00
_cell.angle_beta   90.00
_cell.angle_gamma   90.00
#
_symmetry.space_group_name_H-M   'P 1'
#
loop_
_entity.id
_entity.type
_entity.pdbx_description
1 polymer ?
#
loop_
_entity_poly.entity_id
_entity_poly.type
_entity_poly.pdbx_seq_one_letter_code
_entity_poly.pdbx_strand_id
1 'polypeptide(L)'
;YPNSVAMPAALREYILNETVVWIVPMVNPDGLHKFWYTSGYLGRKNANGVDLNRNYPFYWKSGNEMASSGSSSSYKYRGPEPASEPETKAMMQLAKEQRFLFSVSFHTYATRVLFPYTPDGAANPYPDPAVFLARRMAAPGTSYRTTRQYEAARKLYSVDGTDQDWLYHEFGTMAFIVEGSMSTPSYEDALKSVAGMRPVILEGLRAIKEGPRLRLRVEDARGGPLGNARITVLSRTSYEGEKWPVTDEFGEADLFLAPEEEVIGEIQAPGFETVRFRLECSSVCVRRFQLTPIPR
;
A
#
# COMPACT_ATOMS: atom_id res chain seq x y z
N TYR A 1 -4.46 -26.14 -9.82
CA TYR A 1 -4.48 -26.61 -8.42
C TYR A 1 -5.93 -26.76 -8.00
N PRO A 2 -6.42 -27.99 -7.80
CA PRO A 2 -7.85 -28.29 -7.63
C PRO A 2 -8.53 -27.56 -6.46
N ASN A 3 -7.76 -27.15 -5.44
CA ASN A 3 -8.27 -26.53 -4.22
C ASN A 3 -8.01 -25.03 -4.11
N SER A 4 -7.44 -24.40 -5.14
CA SER A 4 -7.19 -22.96 -5.07
C SER A 4 -8.49 -22.21 -5.26
N VAL A 5 -8.88 -21.38 -4.27
CA VAL A 5 -10.10 -20.55 -4.34
C VAL A 5 -10.11 -19.78 -5.66
N ALA A 6 -11.11 -20.08 -6.48
CA ALA A 6 -11.34 -19.34 -7.71
C ALA A 6 -11.80 -17.93 -7.37
N MET A 7 -11.40 -16.96 -8.18
CA MET A 7 -11.92 -15.60 -8.06
C MET A 7 -13.44 -15.62 -8.33
N PRO A 8 -14.28 -15.09 -7.43
CA PRO A 8 -15.72 -14.99 -7.67
C PRO A 8 -16.02 -14.20 -8.95
N ALA A 9 -17.04 -14.60 -9.71
CA ALA A 9 -17.37 -13.98 -10.99
C ALA A 9 -17.61 -12.45 -10.86
N ALA A 10 -18.37 -12.03 -9.86
CA ALA A 10 -18.63 -10.61 -9.60
C ALA A 10 -17.36 -9.80 -9.24
N LEU A 11 -16.38 -10.43 -8.58
CA LEU A 11 -15.10 -9.77 -8.30
C LEU A 11 -14.24 -9.68 -9.58
N ARG A 12 -14.25 -10.74 -10.39
CA ARG A 12 -13.57 -10.75 -11.70
C ARG A 12 -14.12 -9.67 -12.63
N GLU A 13 -15.44 -9.55 -12.73
CA GLU A 13 -16.10 -8.53 -13.56
C GLU A 13 -15.75 -7.12 -13.08
N TYR A 14 -15.79 -6.87 -11.78
CA TYR A 14 -15.36 -5.60 -11.21
C TYR A 14 -13.90 -5.26 -11.54
N ILE A 15 -12.99 -6.23 -11.40
CA ILE A 15 -11.57 -6.02 -11.71
C ILE A 15 -11.37 -5.72 -13.20
N LEU A 16 -12.06 -6.42 -14.09
CA LEU A 16 -11.88 -6.26 -15.54
C LEU A 16 -12.56 -5.00 -16.09
N ASN A 17 -13.68 -4.57 -15.50
CA ASN A 17 -14.51 -3.50 -16.06
C ASN A 17 -14.40 -2.17 -15.31
N GLU A 18 -14.04 -2.18 -14.02
CA GLU A 18 -14.12 -1.01 -13.13
C GLU A 18 -12.83 -0.70 -12.38
N THR A 19 -11.75 -1.47 -12.61
CA THR A 19 -10.47 -1.32 -11.90
C THR A 19 -9.32 -1.24 -12.88
N VAL A 20 -8.37 -0.35 -12.62
CA VAL A 20 -7.05 -0.37 -13.28
C VAL A 20 -6.09 -1.16 -12.39
N VAL A 21 -5.51 -2.24 -12.92
CA VAL A 21 -4.58 -3.09 -12.18
C VAL A 21 -3.20 -2.99 -12.80
N TRP A 22 -2.22 -2.58 -11.99
CA TRP A 22 -0.81 -2.60 -12.34
C TRP A 22 -0.14 -3.81 -11.71
N ILE A 23 0.56 -4.60 -12.54
CA ILE A 23 1.32 -5.77 -12.08
C ILE A 23 2.79 -5.54 -12.45
N VAL A 24 3.65 -5.44 -11.44
CA VAL A 24 5.11 -5.44 -11.61
C VAL A 24 5.63 -6.81 -11.17
N PRO A 25 5.90 -7.75 -12.10
CA PRO A 25 6.19 -9.14 -11.74
C PRO A 25 7.48 -9.30 -10.92
N MET A 26 8.45 -8.42 -11.14
CA MET A 26 9.76 -8.46 -10.49
C MET A 26 10.34 -7.05 -10.40
N VAL A 27 10.45 -6.52 -9.18
CA VAL A 27 11.08 -5.21 -8.91
C VAL A 27 12.61 -5.32 -8.95
N ASN A 28 13.18 -6.45 -8.55
CA ASN A 28 14.63 -6.68 -8.48
C ASN A 28 15.11 -7.77 -9.47
N PRO A 29 15.10 -7.50 -10.79
CA PRO A 29 15.53 -8.48 -11.79
C PRO A 29 17.01 -8.85 -11.65
N ASP A 30 17.87 -7.92 -11.23
CA ASP A 30 19.30 -8.17 -11.05
C ASP A 30 19.58 -9.10 -9.85
N GLY A 31 18.83 -8.93 -8.76
CA GLY A 31 18.84 -9.87 -7.64
C GLY A 31 18.37 -11.26 -8.06
N LEU A 32 17.28 -11.35 -8.83
CA LEU A 32 16.79 -12.62 -9.38
C LEU A 32 17.85 -13.30 -10.26
N HIS A 33 18.55 -12.55 -11.12
CA HIS A 33 19.63 -13.07 -11.93
C HIS A 33 20.78 -13.62 -11.07
N LYS A 34 21.22 -12.89 -10.04
CA LYS A 34 22.25 -13.38 -9.10
C LYS A 34 21.81 -14.65 -8.36
N PHE A 35 20.53 -14.77 -7.99
CA PHE A 35 19.99 -15.97 -7.36
C PHE A 35 20.16 -17.21 -8.26
N TRP A 36 19.77 -17.11 -9.53
CA TRP A 36 19.79 -18.25 -10.46
C TRP A 36 21.18 -18.61 -10.98
N TYR A 37 22.01 -17.61 -11.26
CA TYR A 37 23.26 -17.82 -12.01
C TYR A 37 24.53 -17.64 -11.17
N THR A 38 24.41 -17.26 -9.89
CA THR A 38 25.55 -17.14 -8.99
C THR A 38 25.39 -18.00 -7.74
N SER A 39 24.33 -17.78 -6.97
CA SER A 39 24.08 -18.57 -5.75
C SER A 39 22.65 -18.37 -5.25
N GLY A 40 21.98 -19.46 -4.87
CA GLY A 40 20.66 -19.42 -4.24
C GLY A 40 20.62 -18.74 -2.85
N TYR A 41 21.77 -18.35 -2.30
CA TYR A 41 21.88 -17.54 -1.08
C TYR A 41 21.95 -16.03 -1.37
N LEU A 42 22.03 -15.63 -2.64
CA LEU A 42 22.03 -14.25 -3.09
C LEU A 42 20.65 -13.87 -3.67
N GLY A 43 20.50 -12.60 -4.03
CA GLY A 43 19.35 -12.11 -4.79
C GLY A 43 18.32 -11.30 -4.01
N ARG A 44 18.45 -11.21 -2.67
CA ARG A 44 17.67 -10.22 -1.91
C ARG A 44 18.00 -8.79 -2.33
N LYS A 45 19.29 -8.48 -2.39
CA LYS A 45 19.79 -7.13 -2.67
C LYS A 45 19.92 -6.92 -4.18
N ASN A 46 19.85 -5.68 -4.62
CA ASN A 46 19.96 -5.36 -6.05
C ASN A 46 21.41 -5.45 -6.57
N ALA A 47 21.66 -4.95 -7.78
CA ALA A 47 22.99 -4.99 -8.40
C ALA A 47 24.07 -4.35 -7.52
N ASN A 48 23.75 -3.20 -6.91
CA ASN A 48 24.62 -2.40 -6.03
C ASN A 48 24.71 -2.94 -4.60
N GLY A 49 23.99 -4.04 -4.29
CA GLY A 49 23.99 -4.65 -2.97
C GLY A 49 23.14 -3.90 -1.95
N VAL A 50 22.18 -3.09 -2.39
CA VAL A 50 21.19 -2.40 -1.56
C VAL A 50 19.94 -3.27 -1.36
N ASP A 51 19.41 -3.28 -0.14
CA ASP A 51 18.10 -3.84 0.16
C ASP A 51 17.02 -2.82 -0.24
N LEU A 52 16.31 -3.08 -1.33
CA LEU A 52 15.31 -2.15 -1.87
C LEU A 52 14.19 -1.84 -0.88
N ASN A 53 13.85 -2.79 0.01
CA ASN A 53 12.86 -2.58 1.05
C ASN A 53 13.45 -1.93 2.32
N ARG A 54 14.57 -1.21 2.18
CA ARG A 54 15.16 -0.26 3.14
C ARG A 54 15.51 1.07 2.48
N ASN A 55 15.21 1.23 1.18
CA ASN A 55 15.69 2.34 0.38
C ASN A 55 14.64 3.43 0.17
N TYR A 56 13.42 3.30 0.69
CA TYR A 56 12.39 4.34 0.52
C TYR A 56 12.58 5.50 1.51
N PRO A 57 12.09 6.72 1.20
CA PRO A 57 12.40 7.91 2.00
C PRO A 57 11.78 7.96 3.40
N PHE A 58 10.62 7.35 3.60
CA PHE A 58 9.91 7.44 4.88
C PHE A 58 10.69 6.74 5.99
N TYR A 59 11.01 7.49 7.05
CA TYR A 59 11.82 7.03 8.18
C TYR A 59 13.21 6.49 7.81
N TRP A 60 13.71 6.75 6.60
CA TRP A 60 15.02 6.24 6.17
C TRP A 60 16.11 6.63 7.15
N LYS A 61 16.88 5.64 7.63
CA LYS A 61 17.90 5.83 8.69
C LYS A 61 17.26 6.36 9.99
N SER A 62 16.27 5.61 10.49
CA SER A 62 15.55 5.90 11.75
C SER A 62 16.43 5.94 13.02
N GLY A 63 17.71 5.56 12.90
CA GLY A 63 18.64 5.39 14.03
C GLY A 63 18.53 4.03 14.71
N ASN A 64 17.57 3.18 14.31
CA ASN A 64 17.47 1.81 14.77
C ASN A 64 18.31 0.88 13.89
N GLU A 65 19.48 0.46 14.37
CA GLU A 65 20.37 -0.45 13.63
C GLU A 65 19.79 -1.87 13.44
N MET A 66 18.73 -2.25 14.16
CA MET A 66 17.97 -3.46 13.85
C MET A 66 17.10 -3.31 12.61
N ALA A 67 16.66 -2.09 12.29
CA ALA A 67 15.80 -1.79 11.15
C ALA A 67 16.58 -1.88 9.83
N SER A 68 17.67 -1.12 9.73
CA SER A 68 18.61 -1.16 8.61
C SER A 68 20.02 -0.74 9.01
N SER A 69 20.98 -0.88 8.09
CA SER A 69 22.39 -0.55 8.33
C SER A 69 22.98 0.32 7.21
N GLY A 70 23.91 1.20 7.58
CA GLY A 70 24.69 1.99 6.64
C GLY A 70 25.93 1.26 6.09
N SER A 71 26.22 0.06 6.61
CA SER A 71 27.33 -0.76 6.11
C SER A 71 26.94 -1.51 4.84
N SER A 72 27.70 -1.35 3.75
CA SER A 72 27.46 -2.03 2.47
C SER A 72 27.56 -3.56 2.55
N SER A 73 28.29 -4.08 3.52
CA SER A 73 28.39 -5.52 3.80
C SER A 73 27.14 -6.08 4.50
N SER A 74 26.28 -5.25 5.06
CA SER A 74 25.08 -5.70 5.76
C SER A 74 24.06 -6.33 4.81
N TYR A 75 23.34 -7.33 5.30
CA TYR A 75 22.16 -7.88 4.63
C TYR A 75 21.00 -6.88 4.57
N LYS A 76 21.00 -5.88 5.46
CA LYS A 76 20.00 -4.80 5.56
C LYS A 76 20.56 -3.45 5.09
N TYR A 77 21.51 -3.46 4.14
CA TYR A 77 22.13 -2.22 3.67
C TYR A 77 21.09 -1.32 2.99
N ARG A 78 20.85 -0.14 3.56
CA ARG A 78 19.79 0.80 3.14
C ARG A 78 20.13 1.66 1.91
N GLY A 79 21.34 1.53 1.40
CA GLY A 79 21.89 2.42 0.38
C GLY A 79 22.60 3.65 0.98
N PRO A 80 23.25 4.47 0.13
CA PRO A 80 23.94 5.69 0.56
C PRO A 80 23.00 6.85 0.93
N GLU A 81 21.80 6.89 0.35
CA GLU A 81 20.78 7.92 0.55
C GLU A 81 19.38 7.34 0.29
N PRO A 82 18.28 7.97 0.77
CA PRO A 82 16.94 7.52 0.44
C PRO A 82 16.69 7.62 -1.07
N ALA A 83 16.03 6.60 -1.61
CA ALA A 83 15.75 6.41 -3.02
C ALA A 83 17.01 6.49 -3.88
N SER A 84 18.13 5.93 -3.42
CA SER A 84 19.37 5.87 -4.21
C SER A 84 19.24 4.99 -5.44
N GLU A 85 18.45 3.91 -5.35
CA GLU A 85 18.41 2.86 -6.37
C GLU A 85 17.42 3.16 -7.50
N PRO A 86 17.75 2.81 -8.76
CA PRO A 86 16.88 3.03 -9.90
C PRO A 86 15.54 2.29 -9.78
N GLU A 87 15.52 1.09 -9.19
CA GLU A 87 14.30 0.31 -8.98
C GLU A 87 13.35 1.02 -8.00
N THR A 88 13.89 1.54 -6.89
CA THR A 88 13.12 2.33 -5.92
C THR A 88 12.58 3.60 -6.56
N LYS A 89 13.40 4.33 -7.33
CA LYS A 89 12.95 5.53 -8.08
C LYS A 89 11.83 5.22 -9.07
N ALA A 90 11.93 4.10 -9.80
CA ALA A 90 10.90 3.68 -10.76
C ALA A 90 9.57 3.38 -10.08
N MET A 91 9.58 2.63 -8.98
CA MET A 91 8.36 2.33 -8.22
C MET A 91 7.76 3.58 -7.56
N MET A 92 8.60 4.51 -7.08
CA MET A 92 8.13 5.78 -6.55
C MET A 92 7.51 6.66 -7.63
N GLN A 93 8.08 6.69 -8.83
CA GLN A 93 7.52 7.44 -9.95
C GLN A 93 6.17 6.88 -10.36
N LEU A 94 6.06 5.56 -10.50
CA LEU A 94 4.79 4.89 -10.79
C LEU A 94 3.73 5.22 -9.74
N ALA A 95 4.08 5.18 -8.45
CA ALA A 95 3.15 5.53 -7.37
C ALA A 95 2.68 6.99 -7.41
N LYS A 96 3.58 7.93 -7.77
CA LYS A 96 3.23 9.35 -7.93
C LYS A 96 2.28 9.60 -9.08
N GLU A 97 2.47 8.89 -10.20
CA GLU A 97 1.65 9.03 -11.39
C GLU A 97 0.26 8.40 -11.21
N GLN A 98 0.21 7.21 -10.60
CA GLN A 98 -1.03 6.42 -10.54
C GLN A 98 -1.82 6.61 -9.25
N ARG A 99 -1.18 7.08 -8.16
CA ARG A 99 -1.79 7.33 -6.84
C ARG A 99 -2.71 6.19 -6.38
N PHE A 100 -2.12 5.01 -6.24
CA PHE A 100 -2.86 3.79 -5.96
C PHE A 100 -3.72 3.89 -4.70
N LEU A 101 -4.96 3.41 -4.78
CA LEU A 101 -5.80 3.20 -3.59
C LEU A 101 -5.31 2.00 -2.75
N PHE A 102 -4.83 0.96 -3.41
CA PHE A 102 -4.44 -0.31 -2.80
C PHE A 102 -3.18 -0.86 -3.45
N SER A 103 -2.24 -1.33 -2.64
CA SER A 103 -0.97 -1.90 -3.10
C SER A 103 -0.60 -3.13 -2.28
N VAL A 104 -0.05 -4.15 -2.95
CA VAL A 104 0.51 -5.33 -2.30
C VAL A 104 1.93 -5.58 -2.81
N SER A 105 2.87 -5.63 -1.90
CA SER A 105 4.24 -6.07 -2.12
C SER A 105 4.39 -7.52 -1.66
N PHE A 106 4.77 -8.41 -2.57
CA PHE A 106 4.86 -9.85 -2.27
C PHE A 106 6.21 -10.20 -1.68
N HIS A 107 6.18 -10.77 -0.48
CA HIS A 107 7.34 -11.21 0.26
C HIS A 107 7.22 -12.69 0.65
N THR A 108 8.25 -13.22 1.30
CA THR A 108 8.28 -14.60 1.77
C THR A 108 8.86 -14.74 3.17
N TYR A 109 8.20 -15.56 3.98
CA TYR A 109 8.71 -16.49 5.01
C TYR A 109 7.71 -16.60 6.19
N ALA A 110 6.90 -15.56 6.43
CA ALA A 110 6.25 -15.38 7.73
C ALA A 110 4.75 -15.72 7.80
N THR A 111 4.04 -15.95 6.69
CA THR A 111 2.57 -16.13 6.73
C THR A 111 1.87 -14.95 7.43
N ARG A 112 2.13 -13.73 6.95
CA ARG A 112 1.62 -12.48 7.54
C ARG A 112 1.09 -11.53 6.48
N VAL A 113 0.12 -10.71 6.87
CA VAL A 113 -0.19 -9.45 6.19
C VAL A 113 0.40 -8.36 7.07
N LEU A 114 1.53 -7.80 6.63
CA LEU A 114 2.14 -6.67 7.32
C LEU A 114 1.44 -5.39 6.88
N PHE A 115 1.20 -4.48 7.81
CA PHE A 115 0.54 -3.19 7.59
C PHE A 115 1.38 -2.05 8.19
N PRO A 116 1.35 -0.85 7.59
CA PRO A 116 2.12 0.30 8.09
C PRO A 116 1.68 0.68 9.50
N TYR A 117 2.42 1.47 10.29
CA TYR A 117 3.82 1.83 10.08
C TYR A 117 4.77 0.87 10.77
N THR A 118 5.81 0.44 10.07
CA THR A 118 6.79 -0.53 10.57
C THR A 118 7.95 0.03 11.42
N PRO A 119 8.37 1.32 11.34
CA PRO A 119 9.40 1.86 12.22
C PRO A 119 9.02 1.84 13.71
N ASP A 120 10.00 1.78 14.60
CA ASP A 120 9.77 2.02 16.03
C ASP A 120 9.55 3.52 16.26
N GLY A 121 8.64 3.86 17.17
CA GLY A 121 8.26 5.25 17.43
C GLY A 121 7.24 5.85 16.45
N ALA A 122 7.09 5.29 15.24
CA ALA A 122 6.06 5.73 14.31
C ALA A 122 4.66 5.28 14.77
N ALA A 123 3.66 6.15 14.62
CA ALA A 123 2.27 5.92 14.97
C ALA A 123 1.34 6.02 13.76
N ASN A 124 0.38 5.09 13.65
CA ASN A 124 -0.63 5.12 12.61
C ASN A 124 -1.70 6.19 12.89
N PRO A 125 -2.31 6.77 11.84
CA PRO A 125 -3.51 7.58 11.99
C PRO A 125 -4.61 6.88 12.78
N TYR A 126 -5.43 7.66 13.50
CA TYR A 126 -6.61 7.15 14.19
C TYR A 126 -7.88 7.85 13.68
N PRO A 127 -8.94 7.11 13.32
CA PRO A 127 -8.99 5.64 13.19
C PRO A 127 -8.04 5.11 12.10
N ASP A 128 -7.59 3.86 12.26
CA ASP A 128 -6.60 3.23 11.37
C ASP A 128 -7.29 2.30 10.34
N PRO A 129 -7.50 2.74 9.09
CA PRO A 129 -8.07 1.88 8.06
C PRO A 129 -7.14 0.73 7.65
N ALA A 130 -5.81 0.89 7.79
CA ALA A 130 -4.85 -0.10 7.34
C ALA A 130 -4.88 -1.36 8.24
N VAL A 131 -4.95 -1.22 9.56
CA VAL A 131 -5.07 -2.38 10.46
C VAL A 131 -6.39 -3.12 10.25
N PHE A 132 -7.49 -2.41 9.99
CA PHE A 132 -8.77 -3.03 9.70
C PHE A 132 -8.68 -3.89 8.44
N LEU A 133 -8.20 -3.31 7.34
CA LEU A 133 -8.09 -3.99 6.06
C LEU A 133 -7.10 -5.16 6.13
N ALA A 134 -5.97 -5.00 6.84
CA ALA A 134 -5.00 -6.07 7.03
C ALA A 134 -5.59 -7.28 7.76
N ARG A 135 -6.37 -7.07 8.82
CA ARG A 135 -7.05 -8.14 9.56
C ARG A 135 -8.06 -8.87 8.68
N ARG A 136 -8.84 -8.12 7.91
CA ARG A 136 -9.80 -8.68 6.95
C ARG A 136 -9.10 -9.51 5.87
N MET A 137 -8.02 -8.99 5.30
CA MET A 137 -7.18 -9.70 4.33
C MET A 137 -6.57 -10.98 4.89
N ALA A 138 -6.06 -10.96 6.12
CA ALA A 138 -5.38 -12.11 6.71
C ALA A 138 -6.34 -13.27 7.04
N ALA A 139 -7.58 -12.98 7.44
CA ALA A 139 -8.54 -13.97 7.95
C ALA A 139 -8.76 -15.22 7.06
N PRO A 140 -8.92 -15.11 5.72
CA PRO A 140 -9.11 -16.29 4.87
C PRO A 140 -7.80 -17.00 4.47
N GLY A 141 -6.63 -16.44 4.82
CA GLY A 141 -5.34 -16.98 4.45
C GLY A 141 -4.95 -18.20 5.28
N THR A 142 -4.36 -19.21 4.63
CA THR A 142 -3.84 -20.40 5.30
C THR A 142 -2.49 -20.80 4.72
N SER A 143 -1.57 -21.24 5.57
CA SER A 143 -0.33 -21.87 5.14
C SER A 143 -0.54 -23.37 4.97
N TYR A 144 -0.48 -23.85 3.72
CA TYR A 144 -0.50 -25.27 3.40
C TYR A 144 0.75 -26.03 3.87
N ARG A 145 1.77 -25.33 4.38
CA ARG A 145 3.00 -25.93 4.93
C ARG A 145 2.96 -26.05 6.45
N THR A 146 2.66 -24.95 7.13
CA THR A 146 2.84 -24.85 8.59
C THR A 146 1.53 -25.06 9.35
N THR A 147 0.43 -25.34 8.63
CA THR A 147 -0.94 -25.39 9.13
C THR A 147 -1.37 -24.13 9.91
N ARG A 148 -0.61 -23.03 9.79
CA ARG A 148 -0.89 -21.75 10.44
C ARG A 148 -1.82 -20.92 9.56
N GLN A 149 -2.68 -20.14 10.20
CA GLN A 149 -3.44 -19.10 9.51
C GLN A 149 -2.55 -17.88 9.27
N TYR A 150 -2.92 -17.09 8.25
CA TYR A 150 -2.34 -15.76 8.10
C TYR A 150 -2.81 -14.88 9.25
N GLU A 151 -1.90 -14.03 9.71
CA GLU A 151 -2.20 -13.04 10.74
C GLU A 151 -1.82 -11.66 10.22
N ALA A 152 -2.64 -10.67 10.55
CA ALA A 152 -2.25 -9.28 10.40
C ALA A 152 -1.27 -8.91 11.53
N ALA A 153 -0.14 -8.34 11.17
CA ALA A 153 0.83 -7.86 12.15
C ALA A 153 1.40 -6.53 11.68
N ARG A 154 1.60 -5.57 12.59
CA ARG A 154 2.23 -4.30 12.19
C ARG A 154 3.62 -4.56 11.62
N LYS A 155 4.37 -5.47 12.25
CA LYS A 155 5.72 -5.85 11.84
C LYS A 155 6.17 -7.13 12.52
N LEU A 156 7.19 -7.77 11.94
CA LEU A 156 7.93 -8.88 12.57
C LEU A 156 9.04 -8.37 13.51
N TYR A 157 9.66 -7.27 13.10
CA TYR A 157 10.68 -6.50 13.81
C TYR A 157 10.63 -5.08 13.24
N SER A 158 11.25 -4.11 13.90
CA SER A 158 11.30 -2.73 13.38
C SER A 158 11.96 -2.70 12.00
N VAL A 159 11.36 -1.96 11.06
CA VAL A 159 11.89 -1.76 9.71
C VAL A 159 11.71 -0.30 9.34
N ASP A 160 12.66 0.26 8.60
CA ASP A 160 12.59 1.61 8.05
C ASP A 160 12.82 1.60 6.53
N GLY A 161 12.38 2.66 5.86
CA GLY A 161 12.57 2.83 4.42
C GLY A 161 11.86 1.77 3.58
N THR A 162 10.64 1.37 3.95
CA THR A 162 9.83 0.41 3.17
C THR A 162 8.97 1.09 2.12
N ASP A 163 8.63 0.34 1.07
CA ASP A 163 7.65 0.76 0.07
C ASP A 163 6.26 0.98 0.68
N GLN A 164 5.82 0.03 1.50
CA GLN A 164 4.56 0.04 2.22
C GLN A 164 4.35 1.30 3.04
N ASP A 165 5.32 1.65 3.89
CA ASP A 165 5.18 2.79 4.80
C ASP A 165 5.20 4.10 4.01
N TRP A 166 6.07 4.21 3.00
CA TRP A 166 6.12 5.41 2.16
C TRP A 166 4.85 5.60 1.32
N LEU A 167 4.28 4.53 0.76
CA LEU A 167 3.03 4.60 -0.01
C LEU A 167 1.84 5.06 0.86
N TYR A 168 1.73 4.51 2.08
CA TYR A 168 0.69 4.90 3.01
C TYR A 168 0.87 6.35 3.48
N HIS A 169 2.10 6.76 3.81
CA HIS A 169 2.42 8.12 4.25
C HIS A 169 2.19 9.19 3.18
N GLU A 170 2.67 8.94 1.96
CA GLU A 170 2.71 9.94 0.89
C GLU A 170 1.38 10.08 0.14
N PHE A 171 0.59 9.01 0.06
CA PHE A 171 -0.62 8.98 -0.76
C PHE A 171 -1.88 8.48 -0.04
N GLY A 172 -1.76 8.00 1.20
CA GLY A 172 -2.85 7.28 1.87
C GLY A 172 -3.18 5.94 1.21
N THR A 173 -2.28 5.39 0.38
CA THR A 173 -2.46 4.07 -0.25
C THR A 173 -2.58 3.00 0.82
N MET A 174 -3.61 2.16 0.73
CA MET A 174 -3.69 0.95 1.54
C MET A 174 -2.63 -0.06 1.06
N ALA A 175 -1.41 0.09 1.56
CA ALA A 175 -0.23 -0.65 1.12
C ALA A 175 0.12 -1.77 2.11
N PHE A 176 0.26 -3.00 1.61
CA PHE A 176 0.52 -4.19 2.41
C PHE A 176 1.74 -4.95 1.92
N ILE A 177 2.58 -5.44 2.84
CA ILE A 177 3.51 -6.53 2.52
C ILE A 177 2.81 -7.84 2.86
N VAL A 178 2.66 -8.73 1.88
CA VAL A 178 2.07 -10.06 2.10
C VAL A 178 3.18 -11.11 2.06
N GLU A 179 3.44 -11.70 3.23
CA GLU A 179 4.50 -12.66 3.47
C GLU A 179 4.01 -14.09 3.21
N GLY A 180 4.52 -14.74 2.16
CA GLY A 180 4.33 -16.16 1.90
C GLY A 180 4.87 -17.08 3.01
N SER A 181 4.61 -18.38 2.93
CA SER A 181 4.96 -19.33 4.00
C SER A 181 6.34 -19.99 3.87
N MET A 182 7.10 -19.66 2.82
CA MET A 182 8.36 -20.33 2.48
C MET A 182 9.37 -19.38 1.85
N SER A 183 10.61 -19.42 2.34
CA SER A 183 11.76 -18.82 1.66
C SER A 183 12.31 -19.80 0.63
N THR A 184 12.47 -19.33 -0.62
CA THR A 184 13.11 -20.06 -1.73
C THR A 184 12.70 -21.54 -1.86
N PRO A 185 11.39 -21.86 -1.90
CA PRO A 185 10.92 -23.25 -2.00
C PRO A 185 11.17 -23.86 -3.40
N SER A 186 11.02 -25.19 -3.49
CA SER A 186 10.84 -25.87 -4.78
C SER A 186 9.64 -25.29 -5.54
N TYR A 187 9.58 -25.45 -6.86
CA TYR A 187 8.43 -24.95 -7.63
C TYR A 187 7.09 -25.57 -7.17
N GLU A 188 7.08 -26.87 -6.88
CA GLU A 188 5.89 -27.57 -6.38
C GLU A 188 5.41 -26.98 -5.04
N ASP A 189 6.35 -26.68 -4.14
CA ASP A 189 6.02 -26.08 -2.85
C ASP A 189 5.65 -24.60 -2.99
N ALA A 190 6.30 -23.84 -3.88
CA ALA A 190 5.93 -22.46 -4.18
C ALA A 190 4.43 -22.34 -4.51
N LEU A 191 3.91 -23.29 -5.30
CA LEU A 191 2.49 -23.36 -5.66
C LEU A 191 1.58 -23.59 -4.44
N LYS A 192 2.03 -24.30 -3.40
CA LYS A 192 1.33 -24.43 -2.12
C LYS A 192 1.31 -23.11 -1.36
N SER A 193 2.42 -22.35 -1.34
CA SER A 193 2.46 -21.00 -0.75
C SER A 193 1.48 -20.05 -1.47
N VAL A 194 1.50 -20.06 -2.81
CA VAL A 194 0.60 -19.24 -3.64
C VAL A 194 -0.86 -19.60 -3.41
N ALA A 195 -1.19 -20.90 -3.34
CA ALA A 195 -2.55 -21.35 -3.05
C ALA A 195 -3.05 -20.81 -1.69
N GLY A 196 -2.17 -20.79 -0.69
CA GLY A 196 -2.47 -20.33 0.66
C GLY A 196 -2.62 -18.82 0.80
N MET A 197 -1.86 -18.09 -0.01
CA MET A 197 -1.86 -16.63 -0.07
C MET A 197 -2.99 -16.08 -0.94
N ARG A 198 -3.46 -16.83 -1.95
CA ARG A 198 -4.47 -16.33 -2.90
C ARG A 198 -5.74 -15.79 -2.22
N PRO A 199 -6.34 -16.45 -1.21
CA PRO A 199 -7.52 -15.91 -0.52
C PRO A 199 -7.27 -14.54 0.13
N VAL A 200 -6.05 -14.28 0.60
CA VAL A 200 -5.65 -13.00 1.22
C VAL A 200 -5.76 -11.86 0.20
N ILE A 201 -5.24 -12.09 -1.01
CA ILE A 201 -5.27 -11.10 -2.09
C ILE A 201 -6.69 -10.89 -2.62
N LEU A 202 -7.43 -11.98 -2.80
CA LEU A 202 -8.84 -11.90 -3.24
C LEU A 202 -9.70 -11.14 -2.23
N GLU A 203 -9.45 -11.32 -0.93
CA GLU A 203 -10.19 -10.60 0.11
C GLU A 203 -9.80 -9.12 0.19
N GLY A 204 -8.53 -8.77 -0.04
CA GLY A 204 -8.13 -7.36 -0.19
C GLY A 204 -8.87 -6.68 -1.34
N LEU A 205 -8.88 -7.30 -2.53
CA LEU A 205 -9.62 -6.78 -3.69
C LEU A 205 -11.13 -6.70 -3.44
N ARG A 206 -11.71 -7.70 -2.75
CA ARG A 206 -13.11 -7.67 -2.33
C ARG A 206 -13.39 -6.51 -1.39
N ALA A 207 -12.55 -6.31 -0.38
CA ALA A 207 -12.72 -5.23 0.59
C ALA A 207 -12.62 -3.85 -0.08
N ILE A 208 -11.72 -3.67 -1.03
CA ILE A 208 -11.64 -2.43 -1.83
C ILE A 208 -12.91 -2.20 -2.66
N LYS A 209 -13.48 -3.26 -3.25
CA LYS A 209 -14.73 -3.20 -4.00
C LYS A 209 -15.94 -2.85 -3.12
N GLU A 210 -16.00 -3.40 -1.92
CA GLU A 210 -17.15 -3.27 -1.01
C GLU A 210 -17.09 -2.02 -0.12
N GLY A 211 -15.87 -1.55 0.19
CA GLY A 211 -15.63 -0.45 1.10
C GLY A 211 -15.48 -0.90 2.57
N PRO A 212 -15.61 0.04 3.52
CA PRO A 212 -16.10 1.41 3.35
C PRO A 212 -15.09 2.32 2.63
N ARG A 213 -15.54 3.07 1.62
CA ARG A 213 -14.69 3.94 0.80
C ARG A 213 -15.45 5.17 0.34
N LEU A 214 -14.80 6.32 0.41
CA LEU A 214 -15.28 7.57 -0.15
C LEU A 214 -14.59 7.85 -1.50
N ARG A 215 -15.39 7.94 -2.56
CA ARG A 215 -14.97 8.48 -3.85
C ARG A 215 -15.42 9.93 -3.96
N LEU A 216 -14.47 10.83 -4.12
CA LEU A 216 -14.68 12.26 -4.29
C LEU A 216 -14.57 12.65 -5.75
N ARG A 217 -15.41 13.60 -6.16
CA ARG A 217 -15.26 14.32 -7.41
C ARG A 217 -15.37 15.82 -7.15
N VAL A 218 -14.32 16.56 -7.43
CA VAL A 218 -14.18 17.98 -7.14
C VAL A 218 -14.22 18.77 -8.44
N GLU A 219 -15.11 19.74 -8.53
CA GLU A 219 -15.39 20.49 -9.76
C GLU A 219 -15.51 22.00 -9.49
N ASP A 220 -15.34 22.81 -10.53
CA ASP A 220 -15.73 24.21 -10.53
C ASP A 220 -17.25 24.38 -10.68
N ALA A 221 -17.75 25.61 -10.53
CA ALA A 221 -19.17 25.93 -10.67
C ALA A 221 -19.77 25.63 -12.08
N ARG A 222 -18.91 25.38 -13.08
CA ARG A 222 -19.32 25.02 -14.45
C ARG A 222 -19.19 23.52 -14.73
N GLY A 223 -18.83 22.72 -13.71
CA GLY A 223 -18.65 21.27 -13.83
C GLY A 223 -17.28 20.86 -14.41
N GLY A 224 -16.32 21.79 -14.53
CA GLY A 224 -14.96 21.47 -14.92
C GLY A 224 -14.20 20.78 -13.78
N PRO A 225 -13.43 19.71 -14.03
CA PRO A 225 -12.72 19.00 -12.97
C PRO A 225 -11.62 19.86 -12.34
N LEU A 226 -11.46 19.76 -11.02
CA LEU A 226 -10.41 20.44 -10.28
C LEU A 226 -9.35 19.44 -9.81
N GLY A 227 -8.26 19.35 -10.57
CA GLY A 227 -7.11 18.53 -10.19
C GLY A 227 -6.24 19.16 -9.11
N ASN A 228 -5.53 18.30 -8.37
CA ASN A 228 -4.70 18.67 -7.21
C ASN A 228 -5.45 19.42 -6.09
N ALA A 229 -6.76 19.25 -5.99
CA ALA A 229 -7.52 19.67 -4.83
C ALA A 229 -7.13 18.78 -3.64
N ARG A 230 -6.65 19.37 -2.56
CA ARG A 230 -6.25 18.67 -1.34
C ARG A 230 -7.47 18.30 -0.53
N ILE A 231 -7.51 17.04 -0.08
CA ILE A 231 -8.55 16.51 0.79
C ILE A 231 -7.93 16.24 2.16
N THR A 232 -8.42 16.92 3.19
CA THR A 232 -7.98 16.73 4.57
C THR A 232 -9.11 16.09 5.35
N VAL A 233 -8.86 14.93 5.98
CA VAL A 233 -9.81 14.30 6.90
C VAL A 233 -9.54 14.81 8.31
N LEU A 234 -10.27 15.84 8.73
CA LEU A 234 -10.13 16.50 10.02
C LEU A 234 -10.51 15.61 11.20
N SER A 235 -11.39 14.62 11.00
CA SER A 235 -11.72 13.63 12.03
C SER A 235 -10.64 12.58 12.27
N ARG A 236 -9.62 12.50 11.40
CA ARG A 236 -8.46 11.61 11.60
C ARG A 236 -7.34 12.34 12.34
N THR A 237 -6.85 11.71 13.40
CA THR A 237 -5.59 12.13 14.01
C THR A 237 -4.45 11.64 13.13
N SER A 238 -3.58 12.57 12.71
CA SER A 238 -2.35 12.32 11.94
C SER A 238 -1.15 12.45 12.88
N TYR A 239 -0.17 11.54 12.79
CA TYR A 239 0.98 11.54 13.70
C TYR A 239 2.30 11.76 12.97
N GLU A 240 2.40 11.35 11.70
CA GLU A 240 3.65 11.36 10.93
C GLU A 240 3.66 12.41 9.81
N GLY A 241 2.69 13.32 9.80
CA GLY A 241 2.55 14.32 8.74
C GLY A 241 2.06 13.69 7.44
N GLU A 242 1.11 12.76 7.54
CA GLU A 242 0.49 12.05 6.43
C GLU A 242 -0.02 13.02 5.36
N LYS A 243 0.31 12.71 4.11
CA LYS A 243 -0.15 13.46 2.95
C LYS A 243 -1.42 12.79 2.46
N TRP A 244 -2.54 13.30 2.98
CA TRP A 244 -3.87 12.87 2.58
C TRP A 244 -4.14 13.21 1.10
N PRO A 245 -5.01 12.44 0.42
CA PRO A 245 -4.99 12.40 -1.03
C PRO A 245 -5.37 13.74 -1.66
N VAL A 246 -4.86 13.95 -2.85
CA VAL A 246 -5.25 15.06 -3.72
C VAL A 246 -5.91 14.52 -4.97
N THR A 247 -6.83 15.28 -5.55
CA THR A 247 -7.50 14.85 -6.77
C THR A 247 -6.56 14.70 -7.96
N ASP A 248 -6.87 13.75 -8.83
CA ASP A 248 -6.22 13.56 -10.13
C ASP A 248 -6.64 14.64 -11.15
N GLU A 249 -6.18 14.52 -12.39
CA GLU A 249 -6.53 15.45 -13.47
C GLU A 249 -8.02 15.50 -13.83
N PHE A 250 -8.80 14.49 -13.41
CA PHE A 250 -10.25 14.41 -13.58
C PHE A 250 -11.01 14.92 -12.36
N GLY A 251 -10.30 15.45 -11.36
CA GLY A 251 -10.90 15.94 -10.13
C GLY A 251 -11.35 14.81 -9.20
N GLU A 252 -10.86 13.59 -9.41
CA GLU A 252 -11.28 12.40 -8.66
C GLU A 252 -10.23 12.00 -7.60
N ALA A 253 -10.71 11.48 -6.47
CA ALA A 253 -9.87 10.88 -5.43
C ALA A 253 -10.66 9.80 -4.68
N ASP A 254 -9.97 8.75 -4.24
CA ASP A 254 -10.54 7.69 -3.43
C ASP A 254 -9.86 7.66 -2.03
N LEU A 255 -10.66 7.51 -0.98
CA LEU A 255 -10.22 7.32 0.40
C LEU A 255 -10.81 6.05 0.98
N PHE A 256 -9.97 5.10 1.37
CA PHE A 256 -10.43 3.97 2.17
C PHE A 256 -10.68 4.42 3.62
N LEU A 257 -11.78 3.95 4.21
CA LEU A 257 -12.24 4.35 5.53
C LEU A 257 -12.13 3.19 6.52
N ALA A 258 -12.02 3.52 7.81
CA ALA A 258 -12.28 2.55 8.85
C ALA A 258 -13.80 2.29 8.95
N PRO A 259 -14.23 1.13 9.46
CA PRO A 259 -15.64 0.87 9.73
C PRO A 259 -16.22 1.93 10.66
N GLU A 260 -17.45 2.36 10.36
CA GLU A 260 -18.19 3.34 11.17
C GLU A 260 -17.43 4.67 11.35
N GLU A 261 -16.47 4.95 10.46
CA GLU A 261 -15.74 6.19 10.46
C GLU A 261 -16.65 7.33 9.98
N GLU A 262 -16.91 8.27 10.89
CA GLU A 262 -17.44 9.57 10.54
C GLU A 262 -16.32 10.45 9.96
N VAL A 263 -16.48 10.84 8.70
CA VAL A 263 -15.53 11.68 7.98
C VAL A 263 -15.98 13.12 8.11
N ILE A 264 -15.28 13.90 8.93
CA ILE A 264 -15.32 15.36 8.91
C ILE A 264 -14.11 15.79 8.11
N GLY A 265 -14.31 16.46 6.98
CA GLY A 265 -13.22 16.80 6.08
C GLY A 265 -13.35 18.19 5.47
N GLU A 266 -12.27 18.60 4.84
CA GLU A 266 -12.22 19.81 4.03
C GLU A 266 -11.51 19.60 2.70
N ILE A 267 -11.93 20.35 1.69
CA ILE A 267 -11.41 20.32 0.34
C ILE A 267 -10.87 21.71 0.01
N GLN A 268 -9.61 21.76 -0.40
CA GLN A 268 -8.91 23.00 -0.74
C GLN A 268 -8.33 22.89 -2.16
N ALA A 269 -8.64 23.85 -3.02
CA ALA A 269 -8.04 23.98 -4.34
C ALA A 269 -7.50 25.40 -4.55
N PRO A 270 -6.33 25.58 -5.19
CA PRO A 270 -5.78 26.91 -5.44
C PRO A 270 -6.75 27.83 -6.18
N GLY A 271 -7.05 29.00 -5.60
CA GLY A 271 -7.99 29.98 -6.18
C GLY A 271 -9.47 29.72 -5.88
N PHE A 272 -9.78 28.76 -5.03
CA PHE A 272 -11.14 28.40 -4.64
C PHE A 272 -11.34 28.46 -3.12
N GLU A 273 -12.58 28.73 -2.71
CA GLU A 273 -13.00 28.67 -1.32
C GLU A 273 -12.88 27.24 -0.77
N THR A 274 -12.55 27.13 0.51
CA THR A 274 -12.49 25.83 1.19
C THR A 274 -13.89 25.31 1.46
N VAL A 275 -14.18 24.08 1.03
CA VAL A 275 -15.45 23.41 1.33
C VAL A 275 -15.25 22.43 2.47
N ARG A 276 -16.10 22.50 3.50
CA ARG A 276 -16.14 21.53 4.59
C ARG A 276 -17.31 20.57 4.41
N PHE A 277 -17.11 19.33 4.81
CA PHE A 277 -18.12 18.30 4.70
C PHE A 277 -18.10 17.36 5.91
N ARG A 278 -19.24 16.72 6.14
CA ARG A 278 -19.42 15.66 7.12
C ARG A 278 -20.22 14.55 6.47
N LEU A 279 -19.74 13.32 6.57
CA LEU A 279 -20.40 12.16 6.01
C LEU A 279 -19.98 10.88 6.74
N GLU A 280 -20.77 9.83 6.53
CA GLU A 280 -20.45 8.47 6.94
C GLU A 280 -20.70 7.56 5.73
N CYS A 281 -19.83 6.58 5.52
CA CYS A 281 -19.99 5.60 4.45
C CYS A 281 -19.81 4.19 5.01
N SER A 282 -20.89 3.42 5.03
CA SER A 282 -20.87 2.00 5.38
C SER A 282 -20.46 1.09 4.20
N SER A 283 -20.42 1.65 2.99
CA SER A 283 -20.02 1.00 1.74
C SER A 283 -19.27 1.99 0.83
N VAL A 284 -19.10 1.69 -0.46
CA VAL A 284 -18.58 2.67 -1.43
C VAL A 284 -19.59 3.79 -1.64
N CYS A 285 -19.22 5.01 -1.29
CA CYS A 285 -20.02 6.21 -1.50
C CYS A 285 -19.34 7.17 -2.47
N VAL A 286 -20.10 7.72 -3.41
CA VAL A 286 -19.62 8.74 -4.34
C VAL A 286 -20.17 10.09 -3.91
N ARG A 287 -19.32 11.11 -3.81
CA ARG A 287 -19.70 12.49 -3.47
C ARG A 287 -19.06 13.48 -4.42
N ARG A 288 -19.88 14.40 -4.90
CA ARG A 288 -19.46 15.50 -5.76
C ARG A 288 -19.43 16.79 -4.95
N PHE A 289 -18.35 17.56 -5.09
CA PHE A 289 -18.16 18.84 -4.45
C PHE A 289 -17.88 19.90 -5.50
N GLN A 290 -18.65 20.98 -5.47
CA GLN A 290 -18.42 22.15 -6.31
C GLN A 290 -17.76 23.23 -5.48
N LEU A 291 -16.65 23.76 -5.97
CA LEU A 291 -15.88 24.80 -5.31
C LEU A 291 -16.15 26.16 -5.97
N THR A 292 -16.33 27.17 -5.13
CA THR A 292 -16.55 28.56 -5.56
C THR A 292 -15.19 29.26 -5.73
N PRO A 293 -14.95 29.98 -6.84
CA PRO A 293 -13.74 30.78 -7.00
C PRO A 293 -13.66 31.90 -5.94
N ILE A 294 -12.48 32.15 -5.39
CA ILE A 294 -12.25 33.30 -4.51
C ILE A 294 -12.34 34.58 -5.34
N PRO A 295 -13.17 35.58 -4.95
CA PRO A 295 -13.20 36.88 -5.63
C PRO A 295 -11.81 37.52 -5.68
N ARG A 296 -11.44 38.05 -6.85
CA ARG A 296 -10.19 38.82 -7.01
C ARG A 296 -10.31 40.21 -6.38
#